data_AF-A0A3B9YJT3-F1
#
_entry.id   AF-A0A3B9YJT3-F1
#
_cell.length_a   1.000
_cell.length_b   1.000
_cell.length_c   1.000
_cell.angle_alpha   90.00
_cell.angle_beta   90.00
_cell.angle_gamma   90.00
#
_symmetry.space_group_name_H-M   'P 1'
#
loop_
_entity.id
_entity.type
_entity.pdbx_description
1 polymer ?
#
loop_
_entity_poly.entity_id
_entity_poly.type
_entity_poly.pdbx_seq_one_letter_code
_entity_poly.pdbx_strand_id
1 'polypeptide(L)' 'MSFTFRGGIHPPTTKGLTSGKPIVLAPPPAKVHLLLLQHAGALLEPLVKAGERVLLGQKVGDS' A
#
# COMPACT_ATOMS: atom_id res chain seq x y z
N MET A 1 -6.08 -36.23 -9.55
CA MET A 1 -4.93 -35.48 -9.00
C MET A 1 -5.41 -34.74 -7.76
N SER A 2 -4.78 -34.97 -6.61
CA SER A 2 -5.07 -34.26 -5.37
C SER A 2 -4.24 -32.98 -5.33
N PHE A 3 -4.86 -31.83 -5.07
CA PHE A 3 -4.12 -30.58 -4.87
C PHE A 3 -3.42 -30.61 -3.50
N THR A 4 -2.17 -30.12 -3.41
CA THR A 4 -1.39 -30.05 -2.15
C THR A 4 -1.88 -28.97 -1.20
N PHE A 5 -2.80 -28.11 -1.65
CA PHE A 5 -3.49 -27.10 -0.85
C PHE A 5 -4.94 -26.95 -1.32
N ARG A 6 -5.82 -26.49 -0.43
CA ARG A 6 -7.17 -26.04 -0.82
C ARG A 6 -7.00 -24.84 -1.77
N GLY A 7 -7.63 -24.87 -2.94
CA GLY A 7 -7.57 -23.79 -3.91
C GLY A 7 -8.14 -22.45 -3.41
N GLY A 8 -8.48 -21.55 -4.32
CA GLY A 8 -8.99 -20.22 -3.97
C GLY A 8 -10.37 -20.24 -3.29
N ILE A 9 -10.64 -19.19 -2.52
CA ILE A 9 -11.98 -18.86 -2.02
C ILE A 9 -12.53 -17.67 -2.81
N HIS A 10 -13.86 -17.56 -2.95
CA HIS A 10 -14.52 -16.34 -3.38
C HIS A 10 -15.12 -15.65 -2.15
N PRO A 11 -14.46 -14.64 -1.56
CA PRO A 11 -14.95 -13.99 -0.36
C PRO A 11 -16.28 -13.27 -0.61
N PRO A 12 -17.21 -13.25 0.35
CA PRO A 12 -18.42 -12.44 0.28
C PRO A 12 -18.10 -10.94 0.11
N THR A 13 -18.88 -10.24 -0.70
CA THR A 13 -18.73 -8.80 -0.90
C THR A 13 -19.56 -8.01 0.11
N THR A 14 -19.09 -6.83 0.53
CA THR A 14 -19.74 -6.00 1.58
C THR A 14 -20.02 -4.57 1.12
N LYS A 15 -20.31 -4.37 -0.17
CA LYS A 15 -20.49 -3.04 -0.78
C LYS A 15 -21.67 -2.25 -0.19
N GLY A 16 -22.66 -2.92 0.41
CA GLY A 16 -23.83 -2.29 1.05
C GLY A 16 -23.48 -1.26 2.13
N LEU A 17 -22.32 -1.35 2.78
CA LEU A 17 -21.89 -0.39 3.81
C LEU A 17 -21.58 1.02 3.26
N THR A 18 -21.36 1.13 1.95
CA THR A 18 -20.91 2.38 1.30
C THR A 18 -21.67 2.72 0.02
N SER A 19 -22.61 1.89 -0.43
CA SER A 19 -23.26 2.03 -1.74
C SER A 19 -24.05 3.34 -1.91
N GLY A 20 -24.64 3.88 -0.84
CA GLY A 20 -25.39 5.14 -0.85
C GLY A 20 -24.60 6.36 -0.36
N LYS A 21 -23.31 6.21 -0.03
CA LYS A 21 -22.51 7.32 0.48
C LYS A 21 -21.99 8.19 -0.67
N PRO A 22 -21.93 9.52 -0.50
CA PRO A 22 -21.29 10.37 -1.49
C PRO A 22 -19.82 10.02 -1.65
N ILE A 23 -19.28 10.24 -2.85
CA ILE A 23 -17.84 10.16 -3.11
C ILE A 23 -17.17 11.33 -2.40
N VAL A 24 -16.12 11.04 -1.63
CA VAL A 24 -15.36 12.05 -0.89
C VAL A 24 -13.86 11.85 -1.10
N LEU A 25 -13.10 12.92 -0.94
CA LEU A 25 -11.64 12.84 -0.94
C LEU A 25 -11.18 12.22 0.39
N ALA A 26 -10.35 11.17 0.31
CA ALA A 26 -9.71 10.61 1.49
C ALA A 26 -8.59 11.54 1.97
N PRO A 27 -8.51 11.89 3.27
CA PRO A 27 -7.40 12.66 3.78
C PRO A 27 -6.10 11.83 3.71
N PRO A 28 -4.93 12.48 3.60
CA PRO A 28 -3.66 11.77 3.69
C PRO A 28 -3.52 11.10 5.08
N PRO A 29 -2.86 9.94 5.15
CA PRO A 29 -2.60 9.27 6.42
C PRO A 29 -1.70 10.11 7.32
N ALA A 30 -1.91 10.05 8.64
CA ALA A 30 -1.09 10.76 9.62
C ALA A 30 0.38 10.26 9.65
N LYS A 31 0.60 8.99 9.29
CA LYS A 31 1.91 8.36 9.21
C LYS A 31 1.89 7.28 8.14
N VAL A 32 3.01 7.14 7.42
CA VAL A 32 3.23 6.06 6.46
C VAL A 32 4.53 5.33 6.78
N HIS A 33 4.59 4.06 6.41
CA HIS A 33 5.81 3.27 6.39
C HIS A 33 6.09 2.91 4.93
N LEU A 34 7.24 3.36 4.42
CA LEU A 34 7.67 3.09 3.05
C LEU A 34 8.80 2.06 3.11
N LEU A 35 8.52 0.87 2.59
CA LEU A 35 9.48 -0.23 2.58
C LEU A 35 10.39 -0.09 1.36
N LEU A 36 11.70 0.04 1.58
CA LEU A 36 12.70 0.07 0.50
C LEU A 36 12.85 -1.28 -0.20
N LEU A 37 12.38 -2.36 0.45
CA LEU A 37 12.27 -3.71 -0.11
C LEU A 37 10.81 -4.18 -0.01
N GLN A 38 10.08 -4.09 -1.12
CA GLN A 38 8.69 -4.58 -1.22
C GLN A 38 8.53 -5.66 -2.30
N HIS A 39 9.52 -5.83 -3.16
CA HIS A 39 9.55 -6.83 -4.22
C HIS A 39 10.87 -7.61 -4.21
N ALA A 40 10.94 -8.71 -4.95
CA ALA A 40 12.12 -9.59 -5.04
C ALA A 40 13.28 -9.02 -5.89
N GLY A 41 13.26 -7.72 -6.21
CA GLY A 41 14.28 -7.08 -7.05
C GLY A 41 15.32 -6.33 -6.21
N ALA A 42 16.01 -5.39 -6.84
CA ALA A 42 16.99 -4.54 -6.16
C ALA A 42 16.35 -3.68 -5.06
N LEU A 43 17.13 -3.41 -4.02
CA LEU A 43 16.75 -2.51 -2.92
C LEU A 43 16.69 -1.06 -3.44
N LEU A 44 15.69 -0.30 -3.03
CA LEU A 44 15.65 1.14 -3.28
C LEU A 44 16.69 1.87 -2.41
N GLU A 45 17.47 2.76 -3.01
CA GLU A 45 18.33 3.72 -2.32
C GLU A 45 17.48 4.85 -1.71
N PRO A 46 17.67 5.19 -0.42
CA PRO A 46 16.97 6.31 0.20
C PRO A 46 17.49 7.65 -0.33
N LEU A 47 16.58 8.53 -0.77
CA LEU A 47 16.90 9.88 -1.26
C LEU A 47 16.87 10.96 -0.17
N VAL A 48 16.46 10.60 1.06
CA VAL A 48 16.27 11.51 2.20
C VAL A 48 16.95 10.95 3.45
N LYS A 49 17.25 11.82 4.42
CA LYS A 49 17.90 11.42 5.68
C LYS A 49 16.91 11.36 6.85
N ALA A 50 17.29 10.63 7.90
CA ALA A 50 16.52 10.60 9.13
C ALA A 50 16.38 12.01 9.73
N GLY A 51 15.16 12.40 10.06
CA GLY A 51 14.84 13.74 10.58
C GLY A 51 14.64 14.82 9.50
N GLU A 52 14.84 14.49 8.23
CA GLU A 52 14.58 15.41 7.13
C GLU A 52 13.08 15.67 6.95
N ARG A 53 12.71 16.93 6.75
CA ARG A 53 11.33 17.31 6.43
C ARG A 53 11.06 16.99 4.96
N VAL A 54 10.01 16.20 4.71
CA VAL A 54 9.55 15.84 3.37
C VAL A 54 8.16 16.41 3.07
N LEU A 55 7.84 16.56 1.79
CA LEU A 55 6.52 17.00 1.31
C LEU A 55 5.62 15.81 0.95
N LEU A 56 4.31 16.02 0.96
CA LEU A 56 3.36 15.03 0.45
C LEU A 56 3.62 14.82 -1.06
N GLY A 57 3.83 13.56 -1.45
CA GLY A 57 4.14 13.18 -2.83
C GLY A 57 5.60 13.35 -3.25
N GLN A 58 6.49 13.79 -2.35
CA GLN A 58 7.94 13.82 -2.61
C GLN A 58 8.49 12.40 -2.80
N LYS A 59 9.34 12.21 -3.82
CA LYS A 59 10.09 10.97 -4.00
C LYS A 59 11.12 10.84 -2.88
N VAL A 60 11.12 9.70 -2.18
CA VAL A 60 12.01 9.43 -1.02
C VAL A 60 12.92 8.21 -1.20
N GLY A 61 12.77 7.48 -2.31
CA GLY A 61 13.65 6.37 -2.68
C GLY A 61 13.64 6.13 -4.19
N ASP A 62 14.75 5.62 -4.72
CA ASP A 62 14.92 5.28 -6.14
C ASP A 62 15.88 4.11 -6.33
N SER A 63 16.03 3.60 -7.56
CA SER A 63 17.00 2.55 -7.92
C SER A 63 18.22 3.08 -8.67
#